data_AF-A0A7C6Y8Y3-F1
#
_entry.id   AF-A0A7C6Y8Y3-F1
#
_cell.length_a   1.000
_cell.length_b   1.000
_cell.length_c   1.000
_cell.angle_alpha   90.00
_cell.angle_beta   90.00
_cell.angle_gamma   90.00
#
_symmetry.space_group_name_H-M   'P 1'
#
loop_
_entity.id
_entity.type
_entity.pdbx_description
1 polymer ?
#
loop_
_entity_poly.entity_id
_entity_poly.type
_entity_poly.pdbx_seq_one_letter_code
_entity_poly.pdbx_strand_id
1 'polypeptide(L)'
;MVVNRGEMDCAEVTALLDEYYDMGRTGEYGNAQIVPDVRGFSCASPTARSSELAGLATRCDDGDVQVIVRPTTPEVPGVQVMTSDFTPEGSLTTGRSFFSLPSGEAGCGIYPDHDEPHATCYGAMPPGLPEVPDLAGGRTAPNAVDLLSDGGAELVNAAEPPHPVDGVPFGTLEEGETLVSAGIACTVLAEDTVTCTNRDDEGFTYSPSDVSLR
;
A
#
# COMPACT_ATOMS: atom_id res chain seq x y z
N MET A 1 15.54 6.96 1.05
CA MET A 1 15.29 7.28 2.47
C MET A 1 14.37 8.48 2.48
N VAL A 2 13.18 8.37 3.08
CA VAL A 2 12.16 9.41 2.98
C VAL A 2 11.62 9.68 4.38
N VAL A 3 11.60 10.96 4.77
CA VAL A 3 10.79 11.42 5.91
C VAL A 3 9.35 11.31 5.45
N ASN A 4 8.60 10.43 6.09
CA ASN A 4 7.27 10.07 5.66
C ASN A 4 6.22 11.02 6.23
N ARG A 5 6.42 11.48 7.48
CA ARG A 5 5.55 12.46 8.12
C ARG A 5 6.40 13.45 8.91
N GLY A 6 6.01 14.73 8.90
CA GLY A 6 6.73 15.80 9.57
C GLY A 6 7.96 16.28 8.79
N GLU A 7 8.76 17.14 9.40
CA GLU A 7 10.00 17.65 8.85
C GLU A 7 11.17 17.20 9.72
N MET A 8 12.20 16.62 9.10
CA MET A 8 13.45 16.23 9.76
C MET A 8 14.59 16.40 8.78
N ASP A 9 15.74 16.86 9.26
CA ASP A 9 16.87 17.07 8.36
C ASP A 9 17.52 15.74 7.93
N CYS A 10 18.11 15.70 6.74
CA CYS A 10 18.69 14.46 6.21
C CYS A 10 19.84 13.91 7.08
N ALA A 11 20.60 14.77 7.75
CA ALA A 11 21.69 14.34 8.63
C ALA A 11 21.14 13.75 9.94
N GLU A 12 20.07 14.33 10.49
CA GLU A 12 19.31 13.80 11.63
C GLU A 12 18.71 12.43 11.33
N VAL A 13 18.07 12.29 10.16
CA VAL A 13 17.53 11.00 9.70
C VAL A 13 18.64 9.95 9.56
N THR A 14 19.77 10.34 8.96
CA THR A 14 20.91 9.42 8.79
C THR A 14 21.46 8.99 10.14
N ALA A 15 21.66 9.93 11.07
CA ALA A 15 22.19 9.65 12.39
C ALA A 15 21.24 8.77 13.23
N LEU A 16 19.92 8.99 13.13
CA LEU A 16 18.91 8.14 13.76
C LEU A 16 19.01 6.69 13.27
N LEU A 17 19.07 6.50 11.95
CA LEU A 17 19.11 5.16 11.35
C LEU A 17 20.45 4.46 11.60
N ASP A 18 21.57 5.17 11.53
CA ASP A 18 22.89 4.61 11.84
C ASP A 18 22.94 4.10 13.28
N GLU A 19 22.43 4.90 14.23
CA GLU A 19 22.36 4.52 15.64
C GLU A 19 21.48 3.27 15.84
N TYR A 20 20.30 3.24 15.22
CA TYR A 20 19.42 2.08 15.25
C TYR A 20 20.08 0.81 14.66
N TYR A 21 20.71 0.91 13.49
CA TYR A 21 21.33 -0.25 12.85
C TYR A 21 22.58 -0.74 13.58
N ASP A 22 23.34 0.14 14.22
CA ASP A 22 24.48 -0.26 15.04
C ASP A 22 24.07 -1.04 16.28
N MET A 23 22.92 -0.75 16.88
CA MET A 23 22.38 -1.56 18.00
C MET A 23 22.10 -3.02 17.60
N GLY A 24 21.69 -3.26 16.36
CA GLY A 24 21.55 -4.62 15.81
C GLY A 24 22.91 -5.32 15.60
N ARG A 25 23.97 -4.56 15.31
CA ARG A 25 25.33 -5.10 15.13
C ARG A 25 26.04 -5.42 16.45
N THR A 26 25.76 -4.67 17.51
CA THR A 26 26.32 -4.92 18.84
C THR A 26 25.67 -6.12 19.54
N GLY A 27 24.55 -6.63 18.99
CA GLY A 27 23.80 -7.75 19.55
C GLY A 27 22.97 -7.39 20.78
N GLU A 28 22.82 -6.10 21.05
CA GLU A 28 22.07 -5.56 22.19
C GLU A 28 20.55 -5.69 21.97
N TYR A 29 20.12 -5.61 20.71
CA TYR A 29 18.75 -5.88 20.28
C TYR A 29 18.75 -6.82 19.07
N GLY A 30 17.85 -7.81 19.06
CA GLY A 30 17.67 -8.70 17.92
C GLY A 30 17.13 -7.94 16.69
N ASN A 31 17.43 -8.44 15.50
CA ASN A 31 17.11 -7.87 14.19
C ASN A 31 15.62 -7.69 13.84
N ALA A 32 14.70 -7.92 14.79
CA ALA A 32 13.25 -7.80 14.60
C ALA A 32 12.55 -7.14 15.81
N GLN A 33 13.30 -6.52 16.73
CA GLN A 33 12.71 -5.92 17.93
C GLN A 33 12.42 -4.42 17.74
N ILE A 34 11.30 -4.00 18.36
CA ILE A 34 10.99 -2.59 18.59
C ILE A 34 12.00 -2.08 19.63
N VAL A 35 12.81 -1.11 19.24
CA VAL A 35 13.69 -0.36 20.14
C VAL A 35 12.93 0.89 20.55
N PRO A 36 12.51 1.01 21.83
CA PRO A 36 11.54 2.01 22.25
C PRO A 36 12.11 3.43 22.36
N ASP A 37 13.44 3.58 22.38
CA ASP A 37 14.09 4.89 22.47
C ASP A 37 15.42 4.88 21.71
N VAL A 38 15.38 5.38 20.48
CA VAL A 38 16.54 5.81 19.70
C VAL A 38 16.36 7.30 19.47
N ARG A 39 17.04 8.14 20.27
CA ARG A 39 16.92 9.60 20.20
C ARG A 39 15.48 10.12 20.35
N GLY A 40 14.65 9.46 21.17
CA GLY A 40 13.24 9.80 21.35
C GLY A 40 12.29 9.14 20.34
N PHE A 41 12.81 8.39 19.37
CA PHE A 41 12.00 7.61 18.43
C PHE A 41 11.86 6.16 18.88
N SER A 42 10.67 5.62 18.68
CA SER A 42 10.44 4.18 18.69
C SER A 42 10.74 3.62 17.29
N CYS A 43 11.76 2.78 17.18
CA CYS A 43 12.24 2.23 15.91
C CYS A 43 12.02 0.72 15.80
N ALA A 44 11.65 0.25 14.62
CA ALA A 44 11.49 -1.18 14.33
C ALA A 44 11.81 -1.51 12.87
N SER A 45 12.58 -2.58 12.67
CA SER A 45 12.69 -3.29 11.40
C SER A 45 11.81 -4.54 11.47
N PRO A 46 10.86 -4.70 10.55
CA PRO A 46 10.11 -5.94 10.44
C PRO A 46 11.03 -7.11 10.08
N THR A 47 10.53 -8.34 10.27
CA THR A 47 11.18 -9.52 9.69
C THR A 47 11.14 -9.44 8.16
N ALA A 48 12.02 -10.14 7.43
CA ALA A 48 12.09 -10.09 5.97
C ALA A 48 10.71 -10.26 5.29
N ARG A 49 9.93 -11.26 5.70
CA ARG A 49 8.57 -11.48 5.20
C ARG A 49 7.63 -10.32 5.54
N SER A 50 7.70 -9.79 6.75
CA SER A 50 6.89 -8.62 7.16
C SER A 50 7.30 -7.35 6.40
N SER A 51 8.57 -7.20 6.04
CA SER A 51 9.06 -6.09 5.24
C SER A 51 8.61 -6.15 3.79
N GLU A 52 8.57 -7.36 3.20
CA GLU A 52 8.01 -7.60 1.87
C GLU A 52 6.51 -7.29 1.84
N LEU A 53 5.77 -7.71 2.86
CA LEU A 53 4.34 -7.44 2.99
C LEU A 53 4.03 -5.97 3.26
N ALA A 54 4.77 -5.33 4.15
CA ALA A 54 4.52 -3.94 4.55
C ALA A 54 5.17 -2.90 3.62
N GLY A 55 5.98 -3.32 2.64
CA GLY A 55 6.71 -2.42 1.76
C GLY A 55 7.68 -1.50 2.50
N LEU A 56 8.19 -1.91 3.67
CA LEU A 56 9.10 -1.11 4.51
C LEU A 56 10.16 -1.99 5.19
N ALA A 57 11.39 -1.47 5.25
CA ALA A 57 12.54 -2.11 5.88
C ALA A 57 12.72 -1.66 7.34
N THR A 58 12.45 -0.38 7.62
CA THR A 58 12.59 0.21 8.95
C THR A 58 11.61 1.35 9.13
N ARG A 59 11.00 1.47 10.31
CA ARG A 59 10.22 2.63 10.74
C ARG A 59 10.81 3.18 12.03
N CYS A 60 10.87 4.50 12.14
CA CYS A 60 11.09 5.22 13.40
C CYS A 60 10.01 6.28 13.57
N ASP A 61 9.42 6.38 14.76
CA ASP A 61 8.28 7.25 15.06
C ASP A 61 8.41 7.86 16.46
N ASP A 62 8.22 9.17 16.59
CA ASP A 62 8.20 9.89 17.88
C ASP A 62 6.81 10.47 18.22
N GLY A 63 5.78 10.15 17.41
CA GLY A 63 4.43 10.72 17.50
C GLY A 63 4.19 11.97 16.66
N ASP A 64 5.24 12.70 16.27
CA ASP A 64 5.19 13.92 15.45
C ASP A 64 5.80 13.67 14.06
N VAL A 65 7.01 13.12 14.02
CA VAL A 65 7.81 12.78 12.86
C VAL A 65 7.85 11.27 12.65
N GLN A 66 7.78 10.86 11.39
CA GLN A 66 7.92 9.47 10.99
C GLN A 66 8.97 9.31 9.89
N VAL A 67 9.95 8.44 10.14
CA VAL A 67 11.00 8.08 9.18
C VAL A 67 10.76 6.65 8.70
N ILE A 68 10.71 6.46 7.38
CA ILE A 68 10.56 5.13 6.77
C ILE A 68 11.72 4.84 5.81
N VAL A 69 12.35 3.68 6.00
CA VAL A 69 13.27 3.09 5.03
C VAL A 69 12.50 2.09 4.18
N ARG A 70 12.49 2.30 2.87
CA ARG A 70 11.80 1.44 1.90
C ARG A 70 12.78 0.38 1.37
N PRO A 71 12.40 -0.91 1.27
CA PRO A 71 13.19 -1.92 0.58
C PRO A 71 12.93 -1.76 -0.93
N THR A 72 13.94 -1.32 -1.69
CA THR A 72 14.00 -1.30 -3.18
C THR A 72 12.70 -1.56 -3.94
N THR A 73 11.67 -0.75 -3.67
CA THR A 73 10.40 -0.69 -4.38
C THR A 73 10.47 0.42 -5.41
N PRO A 74 9.58 0.44 -6.43
CA PRO A 74 9.57 1.51 -7.42
C PRO A 74 9.53 2.89 -6.74
N GLU A 75 10.10 3.91 -7.39
CA GLU A 75 9.97 5.29 -6.93
C GLU A 75 8.48 5.66 -6.94
N VAL A 76 7.84 5.60 -5.77
CA VAL A 76 6.42 5.94 -5.66
C VAL A 76 6.24 7.44 -5.42
N PRO A 77 5.37 8.11 -6.18
CA PRO A 77 5.02 9.50 -5.94
C PRO A 77 4.30 9.63 -4.60
N GLY A 78 4.63 10.65 -3.80
CA GLY A 78 3.90 10.96 -2.57
C GLY A 78 4.42 10.32 -1.27
N VAL A 79 3.64 10.51 -0.21
CA VAL A 79 3.89 10.05 1.16
C VAL A 79 3.44 8.60 1.30
N GLN A 80 4.33 7.68 1.72
CA GLN A 80 3.93 6.27 1.85
C GLN A 80 3.30 6.00 3.21
N VAL A 81 2.04 5.63 3.27
CA VAL A 81 1.40 5.29 4.55
C VAL A 81 1.68 3.84 4.96
N MET A 82 1.40 3.54 6.23
CA MET A 82 1.61 2.21 6.79
C MET A 82 0.44 1.29 6.44
N THR A 83 0.74 0.08 5.97
CA THR A 83 -0.30 -0.92 5.67
C THR A 83 -1.16 -1.29 6.88
N SER A 84 -0.60 -1.22 8.09
CA SER A 84 -1.33 -1.47 9.33
C SER A 84 -2.53 -0.55 9.53
N ASP A 85 -2.45 0.68 9.03
CA ASP A 85 -3.50 1.69 9.21
C ASP A 85 -4.72 1.39 8.32
N PHE A 86 -4.51 0.53 7.31
CA PHE A 86 -5.49 0.10 6.32
C PHE A 86 -5.79 -1.39 6.40
N THR A 87 -5.25 -2.10 7.41
CA THR A 87 -5.45 -3.55 7.60
C THR A 87 -6.44 -3.77 8.73
N PRO A 88 -7.69 -4.16 8.46
CA PRO A 88 -8.67 -4.44 9.51
C PRO A 88 -8.20 -5.61 10.38
N GLU A 89 -8.62 -5.65 11.65
CA GLU A 89 -8.15 -6.64 12.64
C GLU A 89 -8.26 -8.09 12.15
N GLY A 90 -9.36 -8.42 11.46
CA GLY A 90 -9.59 -9.74 10.87
C GLY A 90 -8.67 -10.10 9.69
N SER A 91 -7.96 -9.12 9.14
CA SER A 91 -7.01 -9.28 8.02
C SER A 91 -5.55 -9.16 8.44
N LEU A 92 -5.24 -9.01 9.73
CA LEU A 92 -3.84 -8.90 10.20
C LEU A 92 -2.99 -10.15 9.90
N THR A 93 -3.61 -11.33 9.84
CA THR A 93 -2.94 -12.59 9.53
C THR A 93 -2.70 -12.80 8.03
N THR A 94 -3.56 -12.23 7.19
CA THR A 94 -3.45 -12.26 5.74
C THR A 94 -2.67 -11.07 5.18
N GLY A 95 -2.58 -9.97 5.94
CA GLY A 95 -1.95 -8.72 5.51
C GLY A 95 -2.76 -7.95 4.47
N ARG A 96 -4.03 -8.29 4.26
CA ARG A 96 -4.89 -7.59 3.30
C ARG A 96 -5.15 -6.17 3.78
N SER A 97 -4.92 -5.21 2.90
CA SER A 97 -5.15 -3.80 3.19
C SER A 97 -6.21 -3.23 2.27
N PHE A 98 -7.08 -2.39 2.79
CA PHE A 98 -8.20 -1.80 2.06
C PHE A 98 -8.30 -0.30 2.34
N PHE A 99 -8.57 0.48 1.31
CA PHE A 99 -8.73 1.93 1.44
C PHE A 99 -9.83 2.46 0.51
N SER A 100 -10.47 3.56 0.92
CA SER A 100 -11.33 4.35 0.04
C SER A 100 -10.57 5.57 -0.50
N LEU A 101 -11.02 6.07 -1.65
CA LEU A 101 -10.62 7.40 -2.11
C LEU A 101 -11.33 8.48 -1.29
N PRO A 102 -10.79 9.72 -1.21
CA PRO A 102 -11.41 10.81 -0.44
C PRO A 102 -12.85 11.14 -0.83
N SER A 103 -13.18 11.00 -2.11
CA SER A 103 -14.56 11.15 -2.64
C SER A 103 -15.54 10.11 -2.09
N GLY A 104 -15.06 8.95 -1.63
CA GLY A 104 -15.87 7.81 -1.18
C GLY A 104 -16.55 7.03 -2.30
N GLU A 105 -16.32 7.39 -3.57
CA GLU A 105 -16.98 6.75 -4.73
C GLU A 105 -16.29 5.43 -5.17
N ALA A 106 -15.07 5.21 -4.72
CA ALA A 106 -14.29 4.02 -5.04
C ALA A 106 -13.51 3.51 -3.83
N GLY A 107 -13.26 2.20 -3.84
CA GLY A 107 -12.48 1.50 -2.83
C GLY A 107 -11.53 0.50 -3.47
N CYS A 108 -10.34 0.38 -2.89
CA CYS A 108 -9.28 -0.48 -3.40
C CYS A 108 -8.79 -1.43 -2.30
N GLY A 109 -8.26 -2.57 -2.71
CA GLY A 109 -7.61 -3.53 -1.83
C GLY A 109 -6.30 -4.03 -2.40
N ILE A 110 -5.33 -4.32 -1.52
CA ILE A 110 -4.12 -5.08 -1.85
C ILE A 110 -4.17 -6.42 -1.11
N TYR A 111 -4.01 -7.51 -1.86
CA TYR A 111 -4.20 -8.89 -1.41
C TYR A 111 -2.89 -9.68 -1.47
N PRO A 112 -2.06 -9.61 -0.43
CA PRO A 112 -0.74 -10.21 -0.46
C PRO A 112 -0.72 -11.70 -0.12
N ASP A 113 -1.84 -12.26 0.35
CA ASP A 113 -1.99 -13.66 0.75
C ASP A 113 -2.46 -14.59 -0.37
N HIS A 114 -2.69 -14.06 -1.57
CA HIS A 114 -3.05 -14.86 -2.73
C HIS A 114 -1.81 -15.53 -3.36
N ASP A 115 -2.01 -16.66 -4.03
CA ASP A 115 -0.94 -17.34 -4.81
C ASP A 115 -0.32 -16.37 -5.84
N GLU A 116 -1.15 -15.44 -6.35
CA GLU A 116 -0.75 -14.28 -7.14
C GLU A 116 -1.18 -13.02 -6.38
N PRO A 117 -0.24 -12.35 -5.67
CA PRO A 117 -0.54 -11.09 -5.00
C PRO A 117 -1.01 -10.04 -6.00
N HIS A 118 -2.06 -9.32 -5.67
CA HIS A 118 -2.69 -8.36 -6.58
C HIS A 118 -3.31 -7.17 -5.84
N ALA A 119 -3.64 -6.12 -6.60
CA ALA A 119 -4.40 -4.98 -6.13
C ALA A 119 -5.59 -4.72 -7.05
N THR A 120 -6.76 -4.55 -6.44
CA THR A 120 -8.00 -4.36 -7.16
C THR A 120 -8.71 -3.10 -6.68
N CYS A 121 -9.14 -2.25 -7.61
CA CYS A 121 -9.98 -1.09 -7.34
C CYS A 121 -11.39 -1.29 -7.89
N TYR A 122 -12.38 -0.94 -7.07
CA TYR A 122 -13.80 -1.10 -7.31
C TYR A 122 -14.47 0.27 -7.27
N GLY A 123 -15.51 0.44 -8.09
CA GLY A 123 -16.30 1.66 -8.12
C GLY A 123 -17.14 1.74 -9.37
N ALA A 124 -17.71 2.92 -9.61
CA ALA A 124 -18.41 3.19 -10.85
C ALA A 124 -17.41 3.22 -12.02
N MET A 125 -17.44 2.18 -12.85
CA MET A 125 -16.59 2.11 -14.04
C MET A 125 -17.07 3.09 -15.13
N PRO A 126 -16.15 3.76 -15.84
CA PRO A 126 -16.49 4.63 -16.96
C PRO A 126 -17.34 3.90 -18.02
N PRO A 127 -18.29 4.62 -18.66
CA PRO A 127 -19.09 4.02 -19.72
C PRO A 127 -18.24 3.74 -20.96
N GLY A 128 -18.59 2.69 -21.72
CA GLY A 128 -17.96 2.38 -23.00
C GLY A 128 -16.68 1.55 -22.91
N LEU A 129 -16.32 1.07 -21.72
CA LEU A 129 -15.26 0.08 -21.56
C LEU A 129 -15.61 -1.25 -22.26
N PRO A 130 -14.60 -1.98 -22.77
CA PRO A 130 -14.81 -3.32 -23.31
C PRO A 130 -15.46 -4.25 -22.30
N GLU A 131 -16.35 -5.11 -22.77
CA GLU A 131 -16.88 -6.18 -21.91
C GLU A 131 -15.74 -7.10 -21.45
N VAL A 132 -15.96 -7.79 -20.34
CA VAL A 132 -15.03 -8.73 -19.70
C VAL A 132 -15.76 -10.05 -19.41
N PRO A 133 -15.06 -11.18 -19.22
CA PRO A 133 -15.73 -12.43 -18.85
C PRO A 133 -16.46 -12.28 -17.51
N ASP A 134 -17.67 -12.82 -17.41
CA ASP A 134 -18.35 -12.97 -16.12
C ASP A 134 -18.08 -14.35 -15.49
N LEU A 135 -18.48 -14.53 -14.23
CA LEU A 135 -18.32 -15.79 -13.48
C LEU A 135 -19.15 -16.95 -14.05
N ALA A 136 -20.16 -16.66 -14.87
CA ALA A 136 -21.01 -17.64 -15.56
C ALA A 136 -20.48 -17.99 -16.98
N GLY A 137 -19.34 -17.42 -17.40
CA GLY A 137 -18.73 -17.61 -18.72
C GLY A 137 -19.32 -16.74 -19.84
N GLY A 138 -20.18 -15.78 -19.50
CA GLY A 138 -20.70 -14.75 -20.38
C GLY A 138 -19.77 -13.54 -20.51
N ARG A 139 -20.28 -12.47 -21.12
CA ARG A 139 -19.59 -11.18 -21.27
C ARG A 139 -20.45 -10.10 -20.61
N THR A 140 -19.82 -9.24 -19.82
CA THR A 140 -20.50 -8.21 -19.04
C THR A 140 -19.63 -6.95 -18.94
N ALA A 141 -20.21 -5.85 -18.49
CA ALA A 141 -19.43 -4.67 -18.16
C ALA A 141 -18.48 -4.94 -16.98
N PRO A 142 -17.25 -4.41 -17.00
CA PRO A 142 -16.35 -4.51 -15.86
C PRO A 142 -16.92 -3.75 -14.66
N ASN A 143 -16.57 -4.22 -13.46
CA ASN A 143 -16.89 -3.55 -12.20
C ASN A 143 -15.65 -3.30 -11.32
N ALA A 144 -14.47 -3.68 -11.81
CA ALA A 144 -13.20 -3.52 -11.14
C ALA A 144 -12.05 -3.43 -12.15
N VAL A 145 -10.92 -2.89 -11.69
CA VAL A 145 -9.62 -2.95 -12.36
C VAL A 145 -8.67 -3.69 -11.42
N ASP A 146 -7.95 -4.67 -11.95
CA ASP A 146 -7.01 -5.50 -11.21
C ASP A 146 -5.57 -5.31 -11.69
N LEU A 147 -4.61 -5.54 -10.82
CA LEU A 147 -3.17 -5.50 -11.10
C LEU A 147 -2.46 -6.61 -10.34
N LEU A 148 -1.84 -7.53 -11.07
CA LEU A 148 -0.97 -8.55 -10.47
C LEU A 148 0.39 -7.94 -10.09
N SER A 149 0.97 -8.44 -9.00
CA SER A 149 2.30 -8.04 -8.52
C SER A 149 3.42 -8.32 -9.52
N ASP A 150 3.27 -9.39 -10.32
CA ASP A 150 4.21 -9.83 -11.35
C ASP A 150 3.52 -9.94 -12.74
N GLY A 151 2.51 -9.09 -13.01
CA GLY A 151 1.74 -9.11 -14.27
C GLY A 151 1.04 -7.79 -14.59
N GLY A 152 0.42 -7.71 -15.78
CA GLY A 152 -0.23 -6.48 -16.25
C GLY A 152 -1.54 -6.17 -15.53
N ALA A 153 -2.03 -4.95 -15.73
CA ALA A 153 -3.36 -4.57 -15.26
C ALA A 153 -4.47 -5.01 -16.23
N GLU A 154 -5.64 -5.34 -15.70
CA GLU A 154 -6.80 -5.71 -16.50
C GLU A 154 -8.14 -5.23 -15.94
N LEU A 155 -9.13 -5.08 -16.83
CA LEU A 155 -10.52 -4.87 -16.45
C LEU A 155 -11.14 -6.22 -16.10
N VAL A 156 -11.86 -6.28 -14.98
CA VAL A 156 -12.46 -7.54 -14.50
C VAL A 156 -13.92 -7.35 -14.06
N ASN A 157 -14.65 -8.46 -14.02
CA ASN A 157 -15.93 -8.56 -13.33
C ASN A 157 -15.72 -9.37 -12.05
N ALA A 158 -15.35 -8.70 -10.98
CA ALA A 158 -15.09 -9.30 -9.68
C ALA A 158 -16.41 -9.54 -8.92
N ALA A 159 -16.45 -10.65 -8.17
CA ALA A 159 -17.68 -11.13 -7.51
C ALA A 159 -18.27 -10.13 -6.51
N GLU A 160 -17.42 -9.51 -5.68
CA GLU A 160 -17.81 -8.50 -4.71
C GLU A 160 -16.66 -7.50 -4.51
N PRO A 161 -16.96 -6.23 -4.18
CA PRO A 161 -15.97 -5.32 -3.62
C PRO A 161 -15.38 -5.93 -2.35
N PRO A 162 -14.12 -5.64 -2.00
CA PRO A 162 -13.69 -5.78 -0.63
C PRO A 162 -14.60 -4.89 0.17
N HIS A 163 -15.55 -5.47 0.88
CA HIS A 163 -16.12 -4.77 2.01
C HIS A 163 -15.25 -5.13 3.21
N PRO A 164 -14.97 -4.16 4.09
CA PRO A 164 -14.39 -4.50 5.36
C PRO A 164 -15.33 -5.50 6.03
N VAL A 165 -14.80 -6.70 6.27
CA VAL A 165 -15.47 -7.72 7.07
C VAL A 165 -15.75 -7.06 8.43
N ASP A 166 -17.01 -7.04 8.85
CA ASP A 166 -17.48 -6.49 10.13
C ASP A 166 -17.59 -4.96 10.29
N GLY A 167 -17.98 -4.22 9.24
CA GLY A 167 -18.49 -2.84 9.41
C GLY A 167 -17.46 -1.81 9.92
N VAL A 168 -16.17 -2.16 9.89
CA VAL A 168 -15.05 -1.26 10.12
C VAL A 168 -14.91 -0.41 8.86
N PRO A 169 -15.11 0.92 8.84
CA PRO A 169 -14.92 1.68 7.62
C PRO A 169 -13.50 1.52 7.07
N PHE A 170 -13.35 1.55 5.74
CA PHE A 170 -12.03 1.68 5.13
C PHE A 170 -11.31 2.89 5.72
N GLY A 171 -10.00 2.80 5.90
CA GLY A 171 -9.19 4.01 6.00
C GLY A 171 -9.33 4.78 4.68
N THR A 172 -9.44 6.11 4.74
CA THR A 172 -9.29 6.94 3.55
C THR A 172 -7.80 7.09 3.27
N LEU A 173 -7.39 6.79 2.03
CA LEU A 173 -6.05 7.14 1.56
C LEU A 173 -6.14 8.55 0.97
N GLU A 174 -5.44 9.51 1.55
CA GLU A 174 -5.57 10.93 1.20
C GLU A 174 -4.79 11.27 -0.07
N GLU A 175 -5.10 12.43 -0.68
CA GLU A 175 -4.36 12.91 -1.84
C GLU A 175 -2.86 13.05 -1.56
N GLY A 176 -2.04 12.49 -2.45
CA GLY A 176 -0.59 12.45 -2.30
C GLY A 176 -0.10 11.32 -1.40
N GLU A 177 -0.97 10.47 -0.87
CA GLU A 177 -0.59 9.28 -0.11
C GLU A 177 -0.46 8.05 -1.00
N THR A 178 0.44 7.15 -0.61
CA THR A 178 0.70 5.87 -1.27
C THR A 178 0.67 4.73 -0.29
N LEU A 179 -0.12 3.71 -0.59
CA LEU A 179 -0.08 2.43 0.10
C LEU A 179 0.77 1.43 -0.70
N VAL A 180 1.77 0.82 -0.07
CA VAL A 180 2.66 -0.17 -0.71
C VAL A 180 2.56 -1.50 0.01
N SER A 181 2.25 -2.57 -0.69
CA SER A 181 2.20 -3.93 -0.17
C SER A 181 2.49 -4.96 -1.25
N ALA A 182 3.25 -6.01 -0.92
CA ALA A 182 3.59 -7.12 -1.82
C ALA A 182 4.14 -6.70 -3.21
N GLY A 183 4.88 -5.59 -3.29
CA GLY A 183 5.44 -5.10 -4.56
C GLY A 183 4.48 -4.27 -5.41
N ILE A 184 3.28 -3.99 -4.91
CA ILE A 184 2.31 -3.12 -5.53
C ILE A 184 2.25 -1.82 -4.74
N ALA A 185 2.21 -0.69 -5.46
CA ALA A 185 2.07 0.63 -4.90
C ALA A 185 0.86 1.33 -5.50
N CYS A 186 -0.08 1.73 -4.64
CA CYS A 186 -1.27 2.49 -5.01
C CYS A 186 -1.19 3.90 -4.44
N THR A 187 -1.16 4.91 -5.30
CA THR A 187 -1.08 6.34 -4.96
C THR A 187 -2.38 7.04 -5.31
N VAL A 188 -2.92 7.83 -4.38
CA VAL A 188 -4.05 8.73 -4.66
C VAL A 188 -3.49 10.04 -5.23
N LEU A 189 -3.81 10.31 -6.49
CA LEU A 189 -3.34 11.50 -7.21
C LEU A 189 -4.29 12.69 -7.06
N ALA A 190 -5.57 12.42 -6.81
CA ALA A 190 -6.63 13.40 -6.58
C ALA A 190 -7.80 12.75 -5.81
N GLU A 191 -8.79 13.55 -5.39
CA GLU A 191 -9.97 13.13 -4.61
C GLU A 191 -10.68 11.86 -5.12
N ASP A 192 -10.67 11.62 -6.42
CA ASP A 192 -11.33 10.50 -7.11
C ASP A 192 -10.39 9.67 -8.00
N THR A 193 -9.08 9.90 -7.91
CA THR A 193 -8.11 9.32 -8.84
C THR A 193 -7.02 8.56 -8.12
N VAL A 194 -6.86 7.28 -8.46
CA VAL A 194 -5.82 6.39 -7.91
C VAL A 194 -5.01 5.76 -9.02
N THR A 195 -3.72 5.61 -8.80
CA THR A 195 -2.80 4.89 -9.68
C THR A 195 -2.15 3.75 -8.92
N CYS A 196 -2.30 2.52 -9.39
CA CYS A 196 -1.63 1.35 -8.85
C CYS A 196 -0.58 0.84 -9.82
N THR A 197 0.59 0.47 -9.30
CA THR A 197 1.78 0.13 -10.07
C THR A 197 2.51 -1.04 -9.43
N ASN A 198 3.08 -1.92 -10.25
CA ASN A 198 3.89 -3.03 -9.75
C ASN A 198 5.39 -2.76 -9.96
N ARG A 199 6.24 -3.76 -9.68
CA ARG A 199 7.71 -3.63 -9.78
C ARG A 199 8.21 -3.54 -11.22
N ASP A 200 7.40 -3.95 -12.19
CA ASP A 200 7.71 -3.95 -13.61
C ASP A 200 7.19 -2.67 -14.31
N ASP A 201 6.72 -1.69 -13.53
CA ASP A 201 6.09 -0.45 -14.01
C ASP A 201 4.80 -0.64 -14.83
N GLU A 202 4.21 -1.84 -14.79
CA GLU A 202 2.85 -2.08 -15.26
C GLU A 202 1.86 -1.49 -14.24
N GLY A 203 0.63 -1.22 -14.66
CA GLY A 203 -0.37 -0.69 -13.73
C GLY A 203 -1.64 -0.16 -14.35
N PHE A 204 -2.40 0.55 -13.51
CA PHE A 204 -3.58 1.27 -13.96
C PHE A 204 -3.70 2.62 -13.26
N THR A 205 -4.40 3.54 -13.91
CA THR A 205 -4.99 4.72 -13.29
C THR A 205 -6.49 4.63 -13.42
N TYR A 206 -7.20 4.75 -12.28
CA TYR A 206 -8.65 4.70 -12.19
C TYR A 206 -9.19 6.04 -11.68
N SER A 207 -10.26 6.50 -12.31
CA SER A 207 -11.22 7.47 -11.80
C SER A 207 -12.63 7.07 -12.26
N PRO A 208 -13.71 7.61 -11.67
CA PRO A 208 -15.07 7.38 -12.16
C PRO A 208 -15.30 7.80 -13.62
N SER A 209 -14.45 8.70 -14.13
CA SER A 209 -14.58 9.28 -15.47
C SER A 209 -13.71 8.61 -16.53
N ASP A 210 -12.61 7.96 -16.12
CA ASP A 210 -11.63 7.34 -17.02
C ASP A 210 -10.84 6.23 -16.35
N VAL A 211 -10.45 5.23 -17.14
CA VAL A 211 -9.55 4.14 -16.73
C VAL A 211 -8.50 3.95 -17.81
N SER A 212 -7.23 3.93 -17.39
CA SER A 212 -6.11 3.59 -18.26
C SER A 212 -5.31 2.44 -17.69
N LEU A 213 -4.86 1.55 -18.57
CA LEU A 213 -3.99 0.41 -18.27
C LEU A 213 -2.65 0.66 -18.96
N ARG A 214 -1.56 0.28 -18.31
CA ARG A 214 -0.20 0.43 -18.82
C ARG A 214 0.61 -0.83 -18.63
#